data_AF-A0A7I8IK41-F1
#
_entry.id   AF-A0A7I8IK41-F1
#
_cell.length_a   1.000
_cell.length_b   1.000
_cell.length_c   1.000
_cell.angle_alpha   90.00
_cell.angle_beta   90.00
_cell.angle_gamma   90.00
#
_symmetry.space_group_name_H-M   'P 1'
#
loop_
_entity.id
_entity.type
_entity.pdbx_description
1 polymer ?
#
loop_
_entity_poly.entity_id
_entity_poly.type
_entity_poly.pdbx_seq_one_letter_code
_entity_poly.pdbx_strand_id
1 'polypeptide(L)'
;MATTGRTPTAAAAAVLVLLIAASVVAPASASTLTAFSGPGCAGRTKDVNGCGCFRLTGYQGGYHFVFTEGQKARLYTGSHCDGPSVGLRKETRNCGHYNFKSINMIC
;
A
#
# COMPACT_ATOMS: atom_id res chain seq x y z
N MET A 1 34.61 -65.15 28.36
CA MET A 1 34.15 -64.54 29.63
C MET A 1 33.66 -63.14 29.25
N ALA A 2 32.37 -62.88 28.99
CA ALA A 2 31.29 -62.63 29.97
C ALA A 2 31.70 -61.55 30.99
N THR A 3 31.03 -60.42 31.26
CA THR A 3 29.76 -59.78 30.82
C THR A 3 29.69 -58.38 31.49
N THR A 4 28.82 -57.47 30.99
CA THR A 4 28.16 -56.37 31.73
C THR A 4 28.96 -55.06 31.97
N GLY A 5 28.44 -53.84 31.74
CA GLY A 5 27.05 -53.46 31.45
C GLY A 5 26.80 -52.00 31.01
N ARG A 6 25.72 -51.89 30.21
CA ARG A 6 24.64 -50.87 30.09
C ARG A 6 24.78 -49.41 30.61
N THR A 7 24.74 -48.48 29.63
CA THR A 7 23.82 -47.29 29.44
C THR A 7 23.85 -46.11 30.42
N PRO A 8 23.20 -44.95 30.12
CA PRO A 8 23.51 -43.97 29.06
C PRO A 8 23.49 -42.52 29.62
N THR A 9 24.10 -41.53 28.97
CA THR A 9 23.70 -40.13 29.23
C THR A 9 23.65 -39.35 27.94
N ALA A 10 22.43 -39.30 27.41
CA ALA A 10 21.99 -38.25 26.53
C ALA A 10 22.29 -36.88 27.14
N ALA A 11 23.02 -36.04 26.41
CA ALA A 11 22.86 -34.60 26.51
C ALA A 11 22.92 -34.08 25.09
N ALA A 12 21.72 -33.84 24.55
CA ALA A 12 21.49 -33.33 23.22
C ALA A 12 22.19 -31.97 23.05
N ALA A 13 23.25 -31.94 22.23
CA ALA A 13 23.79 -30.67 21.75
C ALA A 13 22.96 -30.24 20.54
N ALA A 14 21.90 -29.50 20.85
CA ALA A 14 21.09 -28.76 19.90
C ALA A 14 21.96 -27.78 19.10
N VAL A 15 21.95 -27.87 17.77
CA VAL A 15 22.15 -26.72 16.90
C VAL A 15 21.13 -26.82 15.77
N LEU A 16 19.93 -26.33 16.08
CA LEU A 16 18.85 -26.10 15.13
C LEU A 16 19.32 -25.01 14.16
N VAL A 17 19.69 -25.40 12.93
CA VAL A 17 20.00 -24.47 11.84
C VAL A 17 18.71 -23.77 11.45
N LEU A 18 18.50 -22.57 11.98
CA LEU A 18 17.38 -21.70 11.61
C LEU A 18 17.66 -21.15 10.20
N LEU A 19 17.02 -21.76 9.20
CA LEU A 19 16.94 -21.24 7.83
C LEU A 19 16.11 -19.95 7.86
N ILE A 20 16.78 -18.81 7.96
CA ILE A 20 16.15 -17.49 7.81
C ILE A 20 15.97 -17.27 6.31
N ALA A 21 14.89 -17.82 5.73
CA ALA A 21 14.43 -17.39 4.42
C ALA A 21 13.94 -15.94 4.56
N ALA A 22 14.84 -14.98 4.36
CA ALA A 22 14.47 -13.59 4.17
C ALA A 22 13.68 -13.53 2.85
N SER A 23 12.36 -13.68 2.96
CA SER A 23 11.44 -13.40 1.87
C SER A 23 11.58 -11.93 1.53
N VAL A 24 12.37 -11.64 0.49
CA VAL A 24 12.34 -10.36 -0.22
C VAL A 24 10.94 -10.23 -0.81
N VAL A 25 10.00 -9.67 -0.04
CA VAL A 25 8.73 -9.21 -0.56
C VAL A 25 9.08 -8.09 -1.54
N ALA A 26 9.12 -8.42 -2.83
CA ALA A 26 9.16 -7.40 -3.87
C ALA A 26 8.03 -6.41 -3.56
N PRO A 27 8.28 -5.09 -3.53
CA PRO A 27 7.21 -4.14 -3.30
C PRO A 27 6.18 -4.39 -4.40
N ALA A 28 5.02 -4.94 -4.02
CA ALA A 28 3.91 -5.11 -4.94
C ALA A 28 3.67 -3.73 -5.54
N SER A 29 3.86 -3.62 -6.86
CA SER A 29 3.72 -2.34 -7.53
C SER A 29 2.26 -1.93 -7.35
N ALA A 30 2.03 -0.88 -6.57
CA ALA A 30 0.72 -0.40 -6.18
C ALA A 30 0.39 0.87 -6.95
N SER A 31 -0.88 1.08 -7.27
CA SER A 31 -1.34 2.37 -7.75
C SER A 31 -1.17 3.41 -6.63
N THR A 32 -0.82 4.63 -7.00
CA THR A 32 -0.64 5.72 -6.05
C THR A 32 -1.35 6.97 -6.54
N LEU A 33 -1.70 7.85 -5.61
CA LEU A 33 -2.22 9.18 -5.95
C LEU A 33 -1.48 10.25 -5.16
N THR A 34 -0.95 11.23 -5.87
CA THR A 34 -0.45 12.47 -5.28
C THR A 34 -1.48 13.58 -5.52
N ALA A 35 -2.08 14.11 -4.46
CA ALA A 35 -2.98 15.27 -4.53
C ALA A 35 -2.24 16.56 -4.12
N PHE A 36 -2.61 17.69 -4.71
CA PHE A 36 -1.91 18.97 -4.56
C PHE A 36 -2.83 20.03 -3.94
N SER A 37 -2.32 20.82 -2.99
CA SER A 37 -3.10 21.90 -2.36
C SER A 37 -3.25 23.13 -3.23
N GLY A 38 -2.25 23.44 -4.05
CA GLY A 38 -2.19 24.62 -4.90
C GLY A 38 -2.60 24.33 -6.34
N PRO A 39 -3.14 25.34 -7.05
CA PRO A 39 -3.55 25.19 -8.45
C PRO A 39 -2.37 24.78 -9.33
N GLY A 40 -2.64 24.06 -10.42
CA GLY A 40 -1.60 23.66 -11.36
C GLY A 40 -0.73 22.50 -10.86
N CYS A 41 -1.24 21.65 -9.96
CA CYS A 41 -0.45 20.61 -9.29
C CYS A 41 0.76 21.18 -8.52
N ALA A 42 0.54 22.22 -7.73
CA ALA A 42 1.58 22.91 -6.98
C ALA A 42 1.31 22.91 -5.46
N GLY A 43 2.27 23.42 -4.69
CA GLY A 43 2.14 23.56 -3.24
C GLY A 43 2.35 22.24 -2.48
N ARG A 44 1.64 22.07 -1.36
CA ARG A 44 1.76 20.88 -0.52
C ARG A 44 1.15 19.67 -1.22
N THR A 45 1.79 18.52 -1.05
CA THR A 45 1.30 17.25 -1.58
C THR A 45 0.69 16.39 -0.49
N LYS A 46 -0.23 15.53 -0.89
CA LYS A 46 -0.71 14.41 -0.11
C LYS A 46 -0.59 13.16 -0.96
N ASP A 47 0.31 12.28 -0.54
CA ASP A 47 0.49 10.98 -1.16
C ASP A 47 -0.44 9.96 -0.53
N VAL A 48 -1.16 9.25 -1.39
CA VAL A 48 -2.07 8.16 -1.06
C VAL A 48 -1.46 6.89 -1.62
N ASN A 49 -1.08 6.00 -0.71
CA ASN A 49 -0.56 4.68 -0.99
C ASN A 49 -1.28 3.69 -0.06
N GLY A 50 -1.61 2.51 -0.58
CA GLY A 50 -2.38 1.49 0.12
C GLY A 50 -3.87 1.51 -0.21
N CYS A 51 -4.61 0.63 0.47
CA CYS A 51 -5.99 0.29 0.14
C CYS A 51 -6.99 1.02 1.04
N GLY A 52 -8.18 1.28 0.52
CA GLY A 52 -9.28 1.87 1.28
C GLY A 52 -9.48 3.37 1.03
N CYS A 53 -10.20 4.01 1.94
CA CYS A 53 -10.69 5.38 1.77
C CYS A 53 -9.77 6.43 2.39
N PHE A 54 -9.42 7.45 1.60
CA PHE A 54 -8.56 8.54 2.02
C PHE A 54 -9.22 9.89 1.75
N ARG A 55 -9.20 10.78 2.75
CA ARG A 55 -9.66 12.17 2.61
C ARG A 55 -8.66 13.02 1.82
N LEU A 56 -9.15 13.79 0.86
CA LEU A 56 -8.41 14.74 0.03
C LEU A 56 -8.79 16.21 0.31
N THR A 57 -9.64 16.48 1.31
CA THR A 57 -10.02 17.84 1.69
C THR A 57 -8.79 18.71 1.98
N GLY A 58 -8.68 19.85 1.29
CA GLY A 58 -7.54 20.76 1.37
C GLY A 58 -6.49 20.53 0.28
N TYR A 59 -6.69 19.53 -0.59
CA TYR A 59 -5.80 19.16 -1.70
C TYR A 59 -6.50 19.22 -3.06
N GLN A 60 -7.37 20.21 -3.28
CA GLN A 60 -8.18 20.37 -4.51
C GLN A 60 -7.47 21.11 -5.66
N GLY A 61 -6.17 21.38 -5.54
CA GLY A 61 -5.36 22.09 -6.54
C GLY A 61 -4.90 21.23 -7.72
N GLY A 62 -5.16 19.92 -7.66
CA GLY A 62 -4.89 18.95 -8.71
C GLY A 62 -4.56 17.58 -8.13
N TYR A 63 -4.44 16.57 -8.99
CA TYR A 63 -3.94 15.26 -8.61
C TYR A 63 -3.18 14.59 -9.75
N HIS A 64 -2.32 13.65 -9.38
CA HIS A 64 -1.64 12.73 -10.27
C HIS A 64 -1.85 11.31 -9.75
N PHE A 65 -2.56 10.50 -10.52
CA PHE A 65 -2.79 9.09 -10.25
C PHE A 65 -1.86 8.26 -11.12
N VAL A 66 -0.94 7.54 -10.49
CA VAL A 66 -0.09 6.55 -11.14
C VAL A 66 -0.78 5.21 -11.05
N PHE A 67 -1.14 4.66 -12.20
CA PHE A 67 -1.83 3.38 -12.28
C PHE A 67 -0.83 2.24 -12.40
N THR A 68 -0.92 1.29 -11.48
CA THR A 68 -0.30 -0.01 -11.62
C THR A 68 -1.36 -1.07 -11.92
N GLU A 69 -1.04 -2.01 -12.81
CA GLU A 69 -1.98 -3.02 -13.30
C GLU A 69 -2.79 -3.67 -12.17
N GLY A 70 -4.12 -3.69 -12.35
CA GLY A 70 -5.06 -4.30 -11.41
C GLY A 70 -5.59 -3.37 -10.32
N GLN A 71 -4.82 -2.36 -9.87
CA GLN A 71 -5.25 -1.49 -8.77
C GLN A 71 -5.98 -0.24 -9.27
N LYS A 72 -7.32 -0.29 -9.19
CA LYS A 72 -8.20 0.82 -9.61
C LYS A 72 -8.39 1.79 -8.45
N ALA A 73 -8.87 2.99 -8.74
CA ALA A 73 -9.33 3.90 -7.69
C ALA A 73 -10.66 4.57 -8.06
N ARG A 74 -11.33 5.16 -7.08
CA ARG A 74 -12.53 5.99 -7.27
C ARG A 74 -12.41 7.27 -6.48
N LEU A 75 -12.55 8.40 -7.16
CA LEU A 75 -12.67 9.72 -6.53
C LEU A 75 -14.13 9.98 -6.16
N TYR A 76 -14.37 10.58 -5.00
CA TYR A 76 -15.71 10.85 -4.46
C TYR A 76 -15.86 12.31 -4.06
N THR A 77 -17.05 12.86 -4.29
CA THR A 77 -17.39 14.23 -3.89
C THR A 77 -17.64 14.36 -2.39
N GLY A 78 -18.00 13.27 -1.72
CA GLY A 78 -18.05 13.15 -0.25
C GLY A 78 -16.68 12.95 0.39
N SER A 79 -16.60 13.20 1.69
CA SER A 79 -15.35 13.12 2.46
C SER A 79 -15.03 11.71 3.00
N HIS A 80 -15.93 10.75 2.83
CA HIS A 80 -15.82 9.38 3.37
C HIS A 80 -16.07 8.32 2.30
N CYS A 81 -15.64 8.59 1.07
CA CYS A 81 -15.89 7.73 -0.09
C CYS A 81 -17.38 7.48 -0.34
N ASP A 82 -18.16 8.54 -0.13
CA ASP A 82 -19.59 8.60 -0.29
C ASP A 82 -20.00 9.57 -1.42
N GLY A 83 -21.22 9.39 -1.94
CA GLY A 83 -21.80 10.24 -2.98
C GLY A 83 -21.27 9.99 -4.40
N PRO A 84 -21.53 10.93 -5.33
CA PRO A 84 -21.09 10.84 -6.72
C PRO A 84 -19.58 10.56 -6.83
N SER A 85 -19.23 9.65 -7.74
CA SER A 85 -17.85 9.19 -7.92
C SER A 85 -17.42 9.06 -9.37
N VAL A 86 -16.11 9.20 -9.58
CA VAL A 86 -15.44 8.97 -10.87
C VAL A 86 -14.35 7.91 -10.69
N GLY A 87 -14.35 6.92 -11.57
CA GLY A 87 -13.33 5.85 -11.55
C GLY A 87 -12.04 6.27 -12.24
N LEU A 88 -10.91 5.92 -11.62
CA LEU A 88 -9.58 6.00 -12.20
C LEU A 88 -9.11 4.58 -12.53
N ARG A 89 -8.85 4.32 -13.81
CA ARG A 89 -8.51 2.99 -14.35
C ARG A 89 -7.24 2.98 -15.21
N LYS A 90 -6.55 4.11 -15.26
CA LYS A 90 -5.32 4.35 -16.02
C LYS A 90 -4.63 5.55 -15.41
N GLU A 91 -3.35 5.74 -15.75
CA GLU A 91 -2.61 6.93 -15.34
C GLU A 91 -3.39 8.19 -15.72
N THR A 92 -3.56 9.08 -14.75
CA THR A 92 -4.37 10.28 -14.92
C THR A 92 -3.73 11.42 -14.16
N ARG A 93 -3.41 12.49 -14.88
CA ARG A 93 -2.94 13.74 -14.29
C ARG A 93 -3.96 14.83 -14.58
N ASN A 94 -4.46 15.48 -13.53
CA ASN A 94 -5.32 16.64 -13.64
C ASN A 94 -4.77 17.76 -12.75
N CYS A 95 -4.28 18.83 -13.37
CA CYS A 95 -3.77 20.00 -12.68
C CYS A 95 -4.76 21.18 -12.64
N GLY A 96 -6.02 20.93 -13.04
CA GLY A 96 -7.13 21.83 -12.79
C GLY A 96 -7.72 21.62 -11.40
N HIS A 97 -8.44 22.64 -10.92
CA HIS A 97 -9.23 22.52 -9.70
C HIS A 97 -10.27 21.40 -9.84
N TYR A 98 -10.47 20.63 -8.76
CA TYR A 98 -11.42 19.52 -8.76
C TYR A 98 -12.24 19.48 -7.46
N ASN A 99 -13.45 18.90 -7.51
CA ASN A 99 -14.42 18.96 -6.41
C ASN A 99 -14.49 17.67 -5.56
N PHE A 100 -13.58 16.72 -5.78
CA PHE A 100 -13.53 15.48 -5.03
C PHE A 100 -12.89 15.70 -3.65
N LYS A 101 -13.47 15.11 -2.60
CA LYS A 101 -13.04 15.25 -1.21
C LYS A 101 -12.45 13.97 -0.64
N SER A 102 -12.59 12.85 -1.34
CA SER A 102 -11.94 11.59 -0.95
C SER A 102 -11.66 10.69 -2.16
N ILE A 103 -10.83 9.68 -1.93
CA ILE A 103 -10.49 8.63 -2.88
C ILE A 103 -10.56 7.27 -2.20
N ASN A 104 -11.15 6.28 -2.87
CA ASN A 104 -11.05 4.88 -2.48
C ASN A 104 -10.05 4.19 -3.41
N MET A 105 -8.96 3.70 -2.84
CA MET A 105 -7.96 2.87 -3.53
C MET A 105 -8.39 1.42 -3.46
N ILE A 106 -8.67 0.82 -4.62
CA ILE A 106 -9.18 -0.55 -4.75
C ILE A 106 -8.00 -1.47 -4.99
N CYS A 107 -7.62 -2.14 -3.91
CA CYS A 107 -6.93 -3.42 -3.93
C CYS A 107 -8.01 -4.52 -3.78
#